data_AF-A0A7L2CPQ3-F1
#
_entry.id   AF-A0A7L2CPQ3-F1
#
_cell.length_a   1.000
_cell.length_b   1.000
_cell.length_c   1.000
_cell.angle_alpha   90.00
_cell.angle_beta   90.00
_cell.angle_gamma   90.00
#
_symmetry.space_group_name_H-M   'P 1'
#
loop_
_entity.id
_entity.type
_entity.pdbx_description
1 polymer ?
#
loop_
_entity_poly.entity_id
_entity_poly.type
_entity_poly.pdbx_seq_one_letter_code
_entity_poly.pdbx_strand_id
1 'polypeptide(L)'
;GAPTISIFLKPPGVIPLGGSTTICCIFQRTYGSFVLYKGSHRLRTLKQSGSRAKFSISNATYEDRGTYYCHYLEGGTVLARSDELEVSVEELRLLRPDLSVLPGHEVRAGADVMFRCTTTHPSTGCYLYLEGQIRAQLLSREQGDYNFSHVQKGDSGRYSCQCYTMSGLREWSAVSNTLDLVVR
;
A
#
# COMPACT_ATOMS: atom_id res chain seq x y z
N GLY A 1 15.43 -20.87 -0.72
CA GLY A 1 15.08 -19.89 0.31
C GLY A 1 13.81 -20.32 1.01
N ALA A 2 13.58 -19.89 2.25
CA ALA A 2 12.32 -20.14 2.95
C ALA A 2 11.16 -19.40 2.26
N PRO A 3 9.94 -19.97 2.24
CA PRO A 3 8.80 -19.29 1.63
C PRO A 3 8.45 -18.02 2.42
N THR A 4 8.19 -16.92 1.70
CA THR A 4 7.78 -15.64 2.27
C THR A 4 6.30 -15.34 2.01
N ILE A 5 5.69 -14.57 2.90
CA ILE A 5 4.30 -14.10 2.80
C ILE A 5 4.33 -12.63 2.44
N SER A 6 3.48 -12.18 1.52
CA SER A 6 3.33 -10.74 1.28
C SER A 6 2.36 -10.12 2.29
N ILE A 7 2.71 -8.96 2.85
CA ILE A 7 1.85 -8.16 3.74
C ILE A 7 1.73 -6.73 3.21
N PHE A 8 0.53 -6.14 3.25
CA PHE A 8 0.27 -4.76 2.83
C PHE A 8 -1.10 -4.26 3.29
N LEU A 9 -1.36 -2.95 3.17
CA LEU A 9 -2.64 -2.31 3.49
C LEU A 9 -3.54 -2.16 2.26
N LYS A 10 -4.86 -2.26 2.47
CA LYS A 10 -5.88 -1.96 1.46
C LYS A 10 -7.05 -1.16 2.09
N PRO A 11 -7.22 0.13 1.75
CA PRO A 11 -6.34 0.95 0.91
C PRO A 11 -4.94 1.14 1.52
N PRO A 12 -3.91 1.41 0.69
CA PRO A 12 -2.54 1.60 1.15
C PRO A 12 -2.34 2.94 1.85
N GLY A 13 -1.15 3.14 2.43
CA GLY A 13 -0.73 4.41 3.00
C GLY A 13 -1.19 4.64 4.44
N VAL A 14 -1.11 5.89 4.86
CA VAL A 14 -1.49 6.33 6.21
C VAL A 14 -3.01 6.24 6.39
N ILE A 15 -3.44 5.66 7.50
CA ILE A 15 -4.85 5.53 7.86
C ILE A 15 -5.32 6.85 8.49
N PRO A 16 -6.45 7.44 8.07
CA PRO A 16 -7.03 8.57 8.78
C PRO A 16 -7.44 8.20 10.20
N LEU A 17 -7.32 9.11 11.16
CA LEU A 17 -7.95 8.97 12.48
C LEU A 17 -9.48 8.78 12.32
N GLY A 18 -10.04 7.77 13.00
CA GLY A 18 -11.43 7.32 12.81
C GLY A 18 -11.69 6.57 11.49
N GLY A 19 -10.67 6.41 10.66
CA GLY A 19 -10.71 5.76 9.36
C GLY A 19 -10.73 4.23 9.42
N SER A 20 -10.57 3.60 8.26
CA SER A 20 -10.49 2.14 8.16
C SER A 20 -9.52 1.69 7.07
N THR A 21 -8.93 0.53 7.27
CA THR A 21 -8.15 -0.20 6.26
C THR A 21 -8.18 -1.69 6.54
N THR A 22 -7.57 -2.48 5.68
CA THR A 22 -7.39 -3.92 5.86
C THR A 22 -5.93 -4.29 5.67
N ILE A 23 -5.33 -4.92 6.68
CA ILE A 23 -4.05 -5.62 6.53
C ILE A 23 -4.32 -6.91 5.76
N CYS A 24 -3.72 -7.04 4.58
CA CYS A 24 -3.80 -8.21 3.72
C CYS A 24 -2.52 -9.03 3.82
N CYS A 25 -2.65 -10.34 4.05
CA CYS A 25 -1.54 -11.28 3.98
C CYS A 25 -1.82 -12.31 2.88
N ILE A 26 -0.86 -12.55 1.98
CA ILE A 26 -1.02 -13.44 0.83
C ILE A 26 0.06 -14.51 0.84
N PHE A 27 -0.36 -15.75 0.64
CA PHE A 27 0.53 -16.88 0.49
C PHE A 27 0.00 -17.82 -0.61
N GLN A 28 0.90 -18.44 -1.36
CA GLN A 28 0.55 -19.27 -2.52
C GLN A 28 -0.35 -20.48 -2.20
N ARG A 29 -0.36 -20.94 -0.94
CA ARG A 29 -1.18 -22.08 -0.50
C ARG A 29 -2.62 -21.65 -0.19
N THR A 30 -3.55 -22.60 -0.33
CA THR A 30 -5.00 -22.37 -0.21
C THR A 30 -5.65 -23.09 0.99
N TYR A 31 -4.86 -23.80 1.79
CA TYR A 31 -5.30 -24.40 3.06
C TYR A 31 -4.32 -24.10 4.20
N GLY A 32 -4.80 -23.54 5.32
CA GLY A 32 -3.96 -23.23 6.47
C GLY A 32 -4.55 -22.11 7.31
N SER A 33 -3.71 -21.42 8.08
CA SER A 33 -4.13 -20.26 8.89
C SER A 33 -3.09 -19.16 8.86
N PHE A 34 -3.55 -17.92 8.82
CA PHE A 34 -2.71 -16.75 9.02
C PHE A 34 -2.85 -16.23 10.44
N VAL A 35 -1.75 -15.80 11.02
CA VAL A 35 -1.71 -15.16 12.34
C VAL A 35 -1.10 -13.79 12.17
N LEU A 36 -1.84 -12.75 12.53
CA LEU A 36 -1.36 -11.37 12.55
C LEU A 36 -0.76 -11.04 13.91
N TYR A 37 0.41 -10.43 13.88
CA TYR A 37 1.11 -9.89 15.05
C TYR A 37 1.24 -8.38 14.92
N LYS A 38 1.30 -7.72 16.08
CA LYS A 38 1.70 -6.33 16.24
C LYS A 38 2.79 -6.24 17.30
N GLY A 39 4.01 -5.93 16.89
CA GLY A 39 5.20 -6.13 17.72
C GLY A 39 5.30 -7.58 18.22
N SER A 40 5.39 -7.80 19.52
CA SER A 40 5.40 -9.15 20.12
C SER A 40 4.00 -9.75 20.37
N HIS A 41 2.92 -8.99 20.14
CA HIS A 41 1.58 -9.40 20.51
C HIS A 41 0.86 -10.10 19.37
N ARG A 42 0.37 -11.31 19.62
CA ARG A 42 -0.51 -12.04 18.70
C ARG A 42 -1.91 -11.44 18.75
N LEU A 43 -2.36 -10.83 17.66
CA LEU A 43 -3.67 -10.17 17.59
C LEU A 43 -4.78 -11.13 17.22
N ARG A 44 -4.66 -11.79 16.07
CA ARG A 44 -5.76 -12.58 15.51
C ARG A 44 -5.25 -13.70 14.63
N THR A 45 -5.96 -14.82 14.68
CA THR A 45 -5.77 -15.96 13.77
C THR A 45 -6.98 -16.07 12.85
N LEU A 46 -6.74 -16.17 11.55
CA LEU A 46 -7.78 -16.41 10.55
C LEU A 46 -7.46 -17.69 9.78
N LYS A 47 -8.43 -18.60 9.73
CA LYS A 47 -8.38 -19.72 8.77
C LYS A 47 -8.48 -19.16 7.37
N GLN A 48 -7.73 -19.75 6.44
CA GLN A 48 -7.65 -19.26 5.08
C GLN A 48 -9.03 -19.21 4.39
N SER A 49 -9.22 -18.16 3.60
CA SER A 49 -10.25 -18.09 2.56
C SER A 49 -9.52 -17.89 1.23
N GLY A 50 -9.15 -19.01 0.59
CA GLY A 50 -8.22 -19.00 -0.55
C GLY A 50 -6.80 -18.62 -0.12
N SER A 51 -6.06 -17.93 -1.00
CA SER A 51 -4.65 -17.56 -0.80
C SER A 51 -4.41 -16.31 0.05
N ARG A 52 -5.47 -15.71 0.62
CA ARG A 52 -5.40 -14.41 1.30
C ARG A 52 -6.11 -14.42 2.65
N ALA A 53 -5.51 -13.79 3.66
CA ALA A 53 -6.18 -13.36 4.87
C ALA A 53 -6.34 -11.83 4.90
N LYS A 54 -7.43 -11.37 5.52
CA LYS A 54 -7.81 -9.97 5.63
C LYS A 54 -8.11 -9.62 7.08
N PHE A 55 -7.35 -8.72 7.67
CA PHE A 55 -7.53 -8.24 9.04
C PHE A 55 -7.94 -6.76 8.98
N SER A 56 -9.22 -6.49 9.25
CA SER A 56 -9.75 -5.13 9.19
C SER A 56 -9.38 -4.32 10.44
N ILE A 57 -8.98 -3.07 10.22
CA ILE A 57 -8.90 -2.01 11.22
C ILE A 57 -10.03 -1.03 10.90
N SER A 58 -10.89 -0.73 11.88
CA SER A 58 -12.04 0.15 11.74
C SER A 58 -12.09 1.14 12.88
N ASN A 59 -12.49 2.38 12.61
CA ASN A 59 -12.45 3.47 13.58
C ASN A 59 -11.04 3.64 14.18
N ALA A 60 -10.05 3.75 13.29
CA ALA A 60 -8.64 3.70 13.65
C ALA A 60 -8.24 4.78 14.66
N THR A 61 -7.41 4.41 15.62
CA THR A 61 -6.87 5.31 16.65
C THR A 61 -5.35 5.30 16.61
N TYR A 62 -4.70 6.19 17.37
CA TYR A 62 -3.24 6.16 17.48
C TYR A 62 -2.70 4.86 18.09
N GLU A 63 -3.52 4.12 18.85
CA GLU A 63 -3.19 2.79 19.36
C GLU A 63 -3.10 1.72 18.26
N ASP A 64 -3.58 1.97 17.04
CA ASP A 64 -3.41 1.05 15.92
C ASP A 64 -2.05 1.19 15.23
N ARG A 65 -1.28 2.25 15.55
CA ARG A 65 0.06 2.48 15.01
C ARG A 65 1.05 1.39 15.41
N GLY A 66 2.03 1.14 14.55
CA GLY A 66 3.21 0.33 14.83
C GLY A 66 3.43 -0.76 13.79
N THR A 67 4.30 -1.69 14.15
CA THR A 67 4.82 -2.69 13.22
C THR A 67 4.01 -3.98 13.26
N TYR A 68 3.50 -4.41 12.11
CA TYR A 68 2.71 -5.61 11.92
C TYR A 68 3.44 -6.63 11.06
N TYR A 69 3.23 -7.91 11.30
CA TYR A 69 3.70 -8.99 10.43
C TYR A 69 2.80 -10.21 10.55
N CYS A 70 2.87 -11.07 9.53
CA CYS A 70 2.06 -12.26 9.40
C CYS A 70 2.90 -13.53 9.49
N HIS A 71 2.39 -14.51 10.21
CA HIS A 71 2.83 -15.89 10.12
C HIS A 71 1.80 -16.72 9.37
N TYR A 72 2.26 -17.69 8.59
CA TYR A 72 1.43 -18.72 8.01
C TYR A 72 1.68 -20.06 8.68
N LEU A 73 0.59 -20.70 9.11
CA LEU A 73 0.60 -21.95 9.83
C LEU A 73 -0.13 -23.04 9.05
N GLU A 74 0.45 -24.23 9.09
CA GLU A 74 -0.13 -25.47 8.59
C GLU A 74 0.08 -26.55 9.64
N GLY A 75 -0.98 -27.23 10.08
CA GLY A 75 -0.89 -28.24 11.15
C GLY A 75 -0.34 -27.73 12.49
N GLY A 76 -0.34 -26.41 12.73
CA GLY A 76 0.24 -25.78 13.92
C GLY A 76 1.71 -25.36 13.77
N THR A 77 2.36 -25.70 12.66
CA THR A 77 3.74 -25.32 12.37
C THR A 77 3.80 -24.05 11.54
N VAL A 78 4.70 -23.12 11.90
CA VAL A 78 4.96 -21.91 11.10
C VAL A 78 5.78 -22.29 9.88
N LEU A 79 5.18 -22.16 8.69
CA LEU A 79 5.86 -22.47 7.42
C LEU A 79 6.47 -21.23 6.76
N ALA A 80 5.87 -20.06 6.95
CA ALA A 80 6.30 -18.82 6.31
C ALA A 80 6.05 -17.62 7.21
N ARG A 81 6.83 -16.56 6.98
CA ARG A 81 6.72 -15.27 7.66
C ARG A 81 6.73 -14.16 6.60
N SER A 82 6.01 -13.07 6.87
CA SER A 82 6.11 -11.86 6.08
C SER A 82 7.25 -10.97 6.57
N ASP A 83 7.59 -9.98 5.75
CA ASP A 83 8.30 -8.80 6.22
C ASP A 83 7.43 -7.99 7.20
N GLU A 84 8.03 -6.95 7.77
CA GLU A 84 7.35 -6.00 8.63
C GLU A 84 6.61 -4.93 7.82
N LEU A 85 5.39 -4.62 8.26
CA LEU A 85 4.55 -3.55 7.73
C LEU A 85 4.36 -2.49 8.81
N GLU A 86 4.92 -1.30 8.59
CA GLU A 86 4.69 -0.17 9.48
C GLU A 86 3.33 0.47 9.18
N VAL A 87 2.45 0.44 10.17
CA VAL A 87 1.11 1.02 10.09
C VAL A 87 1.11 2.35 10.85
N SER A 88 0.67 3.39 10.15
CA SER A 88 0.54 4.74 10.68
C SER A 88 -0.91 5.21 10.62
N VAL A 89 -1.32 5.95 11.65
CA VAL A 89 -2.64 6.56 11.76
C VAL A 89 -2.42 8.05 11.98
N GLU A 90 -2.91 8.92 11.10
CA GLU A 90 -2.69 10.37 11.19
C GLU A 90 -3.99 11.14 10.96
N GLU A 91 -4.02 12.38 11.44
CA GLU A 91 -5.00 13.36 10.99
C GLU A 91 -4.62 13.85 9.59
N LEU A 92 -5.55 13.74 8.65
CA LEU A 92 -5.33 14.18 7.28
C LEU A 92 -5.64 15.67 7.18
N ARG A 93 -4.64 16.46 6.75
CA ARG A 93 -4.74 17.92 6.64
C ARG A 93 -4.57 18.43 5.22
N LEU A 94 -4.09 17.59 4.32
CA LEU A 94 -3.95 17.92 2.91
C LEU A 94 -5.15 17.43 2.11
N LEU A 95 -5.46 18.17 1.03
CA LEU A 95 -6.46 17.74 0.06
C LEU A 95 -6.04 16.43 -0.61
N ARG A 96 -7.03 15.63 -1.00
CA ARG A 96 -6.81 14.40 -1.76
C ARG A 96 -6.09 14.75 -3.09
N PRO A 97 -4.98 14.08 -3.42
CA PRO A 97 -4.32 14.29 -4.69
C PRO A 97 -5.08 13.62 -5.83
N ASP A 98 -4.86 14.09 -7.04
CA ASP A 98 -5.38 13.48 -8.26
C ASP A 98 -4.28 12.64 -8.94
N LEU A 99 -4.63 11.41 -9.33
CA LEU A 99 -3.70 10.50 -10.01
C LEU A 99 -4.10 10.38 -11.46
N SER A 100 -3.17 10.71 -12.34
CA SER A 100 -3.30 10.59 -13.79
C SER A 100 -2.14 9.79 -14.38
N VAL A 101 -2.35 9.23 -15.56
CA VAL A 101 -1.35 8.44 -16.28
C VAL A 101 -1.29 8.86 -17.74
N LEU A 102 -0.08 9.00 -18.28
CA LEU A 102 0.18 9.27 -19.71
C LEU A 102 1.00 8.14 -20.34
N PRO A 103 0.78 7.79 -21.61
CA PRO A 103 -0.18 8.40 -22.54
C PRO A 103 -1.63 7.97 -22.31
N GLY A 104 -1.87 6.96 -21.48
CA GLY A 104 -3.21 6.48 -21.14
C GLY A 104 -3.18 5.24 -20.27
N HIS A 105 -4.36 4.68 -20.03
CA HIS A 105 -4.59 3.54 -19.13
C HIS A 105 -4.22 2.18 -19.72
N GLU A 106 -3.90 2.15 -21.02
CA GLU A 106 -3.53 0.93 -21.73
C GLU A 106 -2.33 1.18 -22.62
N VAL A 107 -1.29 0.38 -22.45
CA VAL A 107 -0.04 0.50 -23.20
C VAL A 107 0.52 -0.88 -23.56
N ARG A 108 1.52 -0.92 -24.43
CA ARG A 108 2.27 -2.15 -24.74
C ARG A 108 3.45 -2.30 -23.78
N ALA A 109 3.87 -3.53 -23.53
CA ALA A 109 5.12 -3.79 -22.82
C ALA A 109 6.31 -3.06 -23.49
N GLY A 110 7.15 -2.42 -22.68
CA GLY A 110 8.27 -1.60 -23.11
C GLY A 110 7.94 -0.12 -23.34
N ALA A 111 6.67 0.28 -23.24
CA ALA A 111 6.28 1.69 -23.34
C ALA A 111 6.74 2.51 -22.12
N ASP A 112 6.86 3.82 -22.31
CA ASP A 112 7.08 4.76 -21.20
C ASP A 112 5.74 5.28 -20.70
N VAL A 113 5.57 5.32 -19.37
CA VAL A 113 4.31 5.66 -18.71
C VAL A 113 4.55 6.63 -17.57
N MET A 114 4.14 7.88 -17.73
CA MET A 114 4.24 8.83 -16.62
C MET A 114 3.02 8.74 -15.71
N PHE A 115 3.24 8.42 -14.43
CA PHE A 115 2.24 8.62 -13.38
C PHE A 115 2.39 9.99 -12.76
N ARG A 116 1.35 10.80 -12.85
CA ARG A 116 1.34 12.13 -12.28
C ARG A 116 0.36 12.19 -11.12
N CYS A 117 0.89 12.43 -9.92
CA CYS A 117 0.12 12.63 -8.70
C CYS A 117 0.15 14.11 -8.32
N THR A 118 -0.94 14.83 -8.59
CA THR A 118 -1.03 16.29 -8.42
C THR A 118 -1.66 16.65 -7.08
N THR A 119 -1.10 17.67 -6.44
CA THR A 119 -1.62 18.28 -5.21
C THR A 119 -1.49 19.79 -5.29
N THR A 120 -2.38 20.50 -4.59
CA THR A 120 -2.38 21.97 -4.54
C THR A 120 -1.32 22.52 -3.58
N HIS A 121 -0.77 21.68 -2.71
CA HIS A 121 0.21 22.12 -1.72
C HIS A 121 1.63 22.14 -2.31
N PRO A 122 2.38 23.25 -2.18
CA PRO A 122 3.77 23.29 -2.62
C PRO A 122 4.63 22.35 -1.77
N SER A 123 5.79 21.94 -2.31
CA SER A 123 6.83 21.19 -1.58
C SER A 123 6.32 19.89 -0.94
N THR A 124 5.75 19.02 -1.78
CA THR A 124 5.19 17.72 -1.36
C THR A 124 5.98 16.55 -1.92
N GLY A 125 6.07 15.50 -1.11
CA GLY A 125 6.50 14.17 -1.56
C GLY A 125 5.27 13.27 -1.63
N CYS A 126 5.24 12.34 -2.57
CA CYS A 126 4.11 11.41 -2.73
C CYS A 126 4.61 9.97 -2.86
N TYR A 127 3.85 9.03 -2.32
CA TYR A 127 4.03 7.61 -2.60
C TYR A 127 3.10 7.21 -3.72
N LEU A 128 3.61 6.42 -4.66
CA LEU A 128 2.82 5.69 -5.64
C LEU A 128 2.70 4.24 -5.18
N TYR A 129 1.46 3.75 -5.14
CA TYR A 129 1.14 2.38 -4.77
C TYR A 129 0.67 1.60 -5.98
N LEU A 130 1.09 0.34 -6.10
CA LEU A 130 0.55 -0.66 -7.03
C LEU A 130 -0.03 -1.81 -6.21
N GLU A 131 -1.32 -2.09 -6.38
CA GLU A 131 -2.05 -3.15 -5.64
C GLU A 131 -1.92 -3.07 -4.11
N GLY A 132 -1.69 -1.86 -3.60
CA GLY A 132 -1.53 -1.58 -2.17
C GLY A 132 -0.08 -1.65 -1.66
N GLN A 133 0.90 -1.95 -2.52
CA GLN A 133 2.32 -1.95 -2.18
C GLN A 133 3.02 -0.69 -2.69
N ILE A 134 4.01 -0.19 -1.97
CA ILE A 134 4.80 0.96 -2.40
C ILE A 134 5.57 0.57 -3.66
N ARG A 135 5.31 1.27 -4.76
CA ARG A 135 6.02 1.09 -6.03
C ARG A 135 7.12 2.11 -6.21
N ALA A 136 6.86 3.36 -5.81
CA ALA A 136 7.81 4.45 -5.92
C ALA A 136 7.53 5.57 -4.90
N GLN A 137 8.55 6.37 -4.64
CA GLN A 137 8.44 7.63 -3.92
C GLN A 137 8.79 8.77 -4.87
N LEU A 138 7.85 9.69 -5.07
CA LEU A 138 7.90 10.82 -5.97
C LEU A 138 8.24 12.06 -5.12
N LEU A 139 9.34 12.74 -5.41
CA LEU A 139 9.72 13.97 -4.70
C LEU A 139 9.46 15.15 -5.62
N SER A 140 8.55 16.06 -5.25
CA SER A 140 8.34 17.30 -5.98
C SER A 140 9.05 18.45 -5.27
N ARG A 141 9.84 19.22 -6.03
CA ARG A 141 10.40 20.49 -5.53
C ARG A 141 9.52 21.69 -5.88
N GLU A 142 8.87 21.74 -7.05
CA GLU A 142 8.15 22.97 -7.48
C GLU A 142 6.86 22.74 -8.30
N GLN A 143 6.69 21.60 -9.00
CA GLN A 143 5.42 21.18 -9.63
C GLN A 143 5.49 19.67 -9.93
N GLY A 144 4.50 18.91 -9.45
CA GLY A 144 4.57 17.46 -9.24
C GLY A 144 4.31 16.60 -10.46
N ASP A 145 5.30 16.48 -11.34
CA ASP A 145 5.32 15.51 -12.44
C ASP A 145 6.52 14.56 -12.21
N TYR A 146 6.27 13.26 -12.03
CA TYR A 146 7.34 12.25 -11.90
C TYR A 146 7.17 11.18 -12.98
N ASN A 147 8.19 11.05 -13.83
CA ASN A 147 8.20 10.12 -14.95
C ASN A 147 8.55 8.70 -14.49
N PHE A 148 7.75 7.72 -14.91
CA PHE A 148 8.11 6.31 -14.85
C PHE A 148 8.36 5.83 -16.30
N SER A 149 9.48 5.19 -16.56
CA SER A 149 9.84 4.73 -17.92
C SER A 149 9.98 3.22 -17.96
N HIS A 150 9.77 2.64 -19.13
CA HIS A 150 9.96 1.21 -19.43
C HIS A 150 9.06 0.23 -18.66
N VAL A 151 7.74 0.36 -18.76
CA VAL A 151 6.79 -0.56 -18.10
C VAL A 151 6.83 -1.97 -18.68
N GLN A 152 6.68 -2.98 -17.82
CA GLN A 152 6.60 -4.40 -18.17
C GLN A 152 5.19 -4.94 -17.93
N LYS A 153 4.87 -6.15 -18.44
CA LYS A 153 3.54 -6.77 -18.21
C LYS A 153 3.16 -6.88 -16.74
N GLY A 154 4.16 -7.10 -15.87
CA GLY A 154 4.01 -7.15 -14.42
C GLY A 154 3.64 -5.82 -13.75
N ASP A 155 3.69 -4.70 -14.48
CA ASP A 155 3.25 -3.38 -14.01
C ASP A 155 1.75 -3.14 -14.24
N SER A 156 1.01 -4.12 -14.76
CA SER A 156 -0.45 -4.00 -14.83
C SER A 156 -1.05 -4.05 -13.43
N GLY A 157 -2.07 -3.23 -13.18
CA GLY A 157 -2.85 -3.29 -11.94
C GLY A 157 -3.38 -1.94 -11.48
N ARG A 158 -3.81 -1.92 -10.23
CA ARG A 158 -4.46 -0.78 -9.58
C ARG A 158 -3.46 0.14 -8.89
N TYR A 159 -3.32 1.34 -9.42
CA TYR A 159 -2.48 2.39 -8.91
C TYR A 159 -3.24 3.40 -8.06
N SER A 160 -2.61 3.90 -7.00
CA SER A 160 -3.11 5.04 -6.22
C SER A 160 -1.92 5.81 -5.66
N CYS A 161 -2.09 7.07 -5.27
CA CYS A 161 -1.02 7.84 -4.64
C CYS A 161 -1.47 8.55 -3.35
N GLN A 162 -0.51 8.86 -2.48
CA GLN A 162 -0.74 9.65 -1.26
C GLN A 162 0.43 10.61 -1.07
N CYS A 163 0.14 11.87 -0.76
CA CYS A 163 1.14 12.93 -0.62
C CYS A 163 1.29 13.39 0.82
N TYR A 164 2.46 13.97 1.10
CA TYR A 164 2.81 14.53 2.39
C TYR A 164 3.66 15.79 2.22
N THR A 165 3.64 16.68 3.21
CA THR A 165 4.49 17.88 3.23
C THR A 165 5.96 17.52 3.49
N MET A 166 6.88 18.04 2.66
CA MET A 166 8.32 17.85 2.87
C MET A 166 8.93 18.90 3.80
N SER A 167 8.31 20.07 3.92
CA SER A 167 8.76 21.16 4.78
C SER A 167 7.91 21.27 6.03
N GLY A 168 8.54 21.52 7.18
CA GLY A 168 7.85 21.72 8.46
C GLY A 168 7.37 20.40 9.08
N LEU A 169 6.23 20.46 9.79
CA LEU A 169 5.55 19.28 10.32
C LEU A 169 5.01 18.44 9.15
N ARG A 170 5.22 17.12 9.22
CA ARG A 170 4.76 16.19 8.19
C ARG A 170 3.25 16.01 8.31
N GLU A 171 2.53 16.52 7.32
CA GLU A 171 1.09 16.41 7.16
C GLU A 171 0.78 15.52 5.98
N TRP A 172 -0.34 14.81 6.03
CA TRP A 172 -0.71 13.80 5.04
C TRP A 172 -2.00 14.14 4.33
N SER A 173 -2.07 13.74 3.05
CA SER A 173 -3.30 13.72 2.28
C SER A 173 -4.05 12.40 2.48
N ALA A 174 -5.32 12.38 2.07
CA ALA A 174 -5.97 11.12 1.75
C ALA A 174 -5.27 10.42 0.57
N VAL A 175 -5.50 9.13 0.42
CA VAL A 175 -5.13 8.39 -0.79
C VAL A 175 -6.01 8.86 -1.95
N SER A 176 -5.42 8.98 -3.14
CA SER A 176 -6.13 9.29 -4.39
C SER A 176 -7.19 8.25 -4.72
N ASN A 177 -8.03 8.56 -5.70
CA ASN A 177 -8.81 7.52 -6.35
C ASN A 177 -7.87 6.51 -7.04
N THR A 178 -8.37 5.28 -7.21
CA THR A 178 -7.61 4.23 -7.88
C THR A 178 -7.67 4.39 -9.40
N LEU A 179 -6.55 4.10 -10.06
CA LEU A 179 -6.39 4.11 -11.50
C LEU A 179 -5.90 2.74 -11.97
N ASP A 180 -6.58 2.13 -12.94
CA ASP A 180 -6.14 0.87 -13.55
C ASP A 180 -5.19 1.14 -14.73
N LEU A 181 -4.03 0.49 -14.74
CA LEU A 181 -3.10 0.42 -15.88
C LEU A 181 -3.08 -1.01 -16.43
N VAL A 182 -3.20 -1.15 -17.75
CA VAL A 182 -3.11 -2.42 -18.46
C VAL A 182 -1.92 -2.41 -19.41
N VAL A 183 -1.00 -3.36 -19.24
CA VAL A 183 0.17 -3.53 -20.10
C VAL A 183 0.02 -4.80 -20.95
N ARG A 184 -0.15 -4.63 -22.26
CA ARG A 184 -0.36 -5.73 -23.24
C ARG A 184 0.94 -6.35 -23.75
#